data_AF-A0A926VR85-F1
#
_entry.id   AF-A0A926VR85-F1
#
_cell.length_a   1.000
_cell.length_b   1.000
_cell.length_c   1.000
_cell.angle_alpha   90.00
_cell.angle_beta   90.00
_cell.angle_gamma   90.00
#
_symmetry.space_group_name_H-M   'P 1'
#
loop_
_entity.id
_entity.type
_entity.pdbx_description
1 polymer ?
#
loop_
_entity_poly.entity_id
_entity_poly.type
_entity_poly.pdbx_seq_one_letter_code
_entity_poly.pdbx_strand_id
1 'polypeptide(L)'
;MANFAFWDIAVGSGNNSVMNFFSNLTNNNVMSLNPNGNVSISGTLIQGSSKKLKENIAELSSKEALETLKDLNPVKFKYKADTEKTHHIGFIAEDVPELVATPDRQGLSSMDIVGILTKVVQEQQKTILALSDKVKALEDKNVKR
;
A
#
# COMPACT_ATOMS: atom_id res chain seq x y z
N MET A 1 11.34 -22.72 38.15
CA MET A 1 12.09 -22.94 36.90
C MET A 1 12.05 -21.65 36.10
N ALA A 2 13.17 -21.13 35.62
CA ALA A 2 13.18 -19.91 34.81
C ALA A 2 12.54 -20.20 33.45
N ASN A 3 11.53 -19.41 33.06
CA ASN A 3 10.93 -19.51 31.74
C ASN A 3 11.87 -18.85 30.74
N PHE A 4 12.59 -19.66 29.95
CA PHE A 4 13.48 -19.13 28.91
C PHE A 4 12.66 -18.73 27.68
N ALA A 5 13.04 -17.61 27.07
CA ALA A 5 12.50 -17.20 25.78
C ALA A 5 12.93 -18.21 24.72
N PHE A 6 11.97 -18.78 24.00
CA PHE A 6 12.25 -19.66 22.89
C PHE A 6 11.30 -19.40 21.73
N TRP A 7 11.72 -19.88 20.56
CA TRP A 7 10.99 -19.85 19.30
C TRP A 7 10.74 -21.26 18.82
N ASP A 8 9.61 -21.46 18.16
CA ASP A 8 9.28 -22.71 17.50
C ASP A 8 8.75 -22.44 16.09
N ILE A 9 8.98 -23.39 15.17
CA ILE A 9 8.48 -23.35 13.80
C ILE A 9 7.71 -24.64 13.56
N ALA A 10 6.43 -24.51 13.25
CA ALA A 10 5.56 -25.65 13.00
C ALA A 10 4.84 -25.50 11.66
N VAL A 11 4.68 -26.62 10.97
CA VAL A 11 3.84 -26.74 9.78
C VAL A 11 2.66 -27.64 10.13
N GLY A 12 1.43 -27.14 9.94
CA GLY A 12 0.22 -27.92 10.16
C GLY A 12 0.10 -29.09 9.18
N SER A 13 -0.35 -30.25 9.67
CA SER A 13 -0.71 -31.41 8.85
C SER A 13 -2.23 -31.40 8.55
N GLY A 14 -2.62 -31.71 7.31
CA GLY A 14 -4.03 -31.77 6.86
C GLY A 14 -4.42 -30.67 5.86
N ASN A 15 -5.72 -30.50 5.61
CA ASN A 15 -6.25 -29.59 4.57
C ASN A 15 -5.99 -28.08 4.81
N ASN A 16 -5.40 -27.71 5.95
CA ASN A 16 -5.12 -26.33 6.33
C ASN A 16 -3.66 -26.17 6.81
N SER A 17 -2.71 -26.56 5.96
CA SER A 17 -1.27 -26.52 6.26
C SER A 17 -0.73 -25.10 6.36
N VAL A 18 -0.91 -24.46 7.51
CA VAL A 18 -0.30 -23.17 7.83
C VAL A 18 1.10 -23.41 8.40
N MET A 19 2.09 -22.67 7.90
CA MET A 19 3.41 -22.57 8.51
C MET A 19 3.40 -21.44 9.55
N ASN A 20 3.74 -21.75 10.79
CA ASN A 20 3.70 -20.83 11.91
C ASN A 20 5.08 -20.65 12.54
N PHE A 21 5.36 -19.41 12.93
CA PHE A 21 6.47 -19.04 13.80
C PHE A 21 5.88 -18.64 15.16
N PHE A 22 6.18 -19.41 16.19
CA PHE A 22 5.67 -19.22 17.54
C PHE A 22 6.73 -18.57 18.44
N SER A 23 6.28 -17.69 19.34
CA SER A 23 7.12 -17.15 20.42
C SER A 23 6.49 -17.44 21.78
N ASN A 24 7.23 -18.08 22.68
CA ASN A 24 6.78 -18.30 24.06
C ASN A 24 6.64 -16.98 24.84
N LEU A 25 7.32 -15.91 24.41
CA LEU A 25 7.20 -14.61 25.05
C LEU A 25 5.79 -14.02 24.93
N THR A 26 5.14 -14.23 23.79
CA THR A 26 3.75 -13.81 23.53
C THR A 26 2.75 -14.93 23.72
N ASN A 27 3.23 -16.16 23.93
CA ASN A 27 2.46 -17.40 23.91
C ASN A 27 1.54 -17.48 22.67
N ASN A 28 2.03 -17.06 21.51
CA ASN A 28 1.24 -16.98 20.28
C ASN A 28 2.09 -17.16 19.01
N ASN A 29 1.44 -17.50 17.90
CA ASN A 29 2.02 -17.42 16.56
C ASN A 29 2.19 -15.95 16.18
N VAL A 30 3.43 -15.53 15.92
CA VAL A 30 3.75 -14.14 15.56
C VAL A 30 3.89 -13.92 14.06
N MET A 31 4.02 -15.00 13.30
CA MET A 31 3.96 -15.01 11.84
C MET A 31 3.32 -16.32 11.36
N SER A 32 2.42 -16.22 10.39
CA SER A 32 1.71 -17.37 9.80
C SER A 32 1.65 -17.23 8.28
N LEU A 33 2.13 -18.23 7.55
CA LEU A 33 2.01 -18.35 6.10
C LEU A 33 0.94 -19.38 5.76
N ASN A 34 -0.13 -18.94 5.08
CA ASN A 34 -1.24 -19.79 4.65
C ASN A 34 -0.94 -20.44 3.29
N PRO A 35 -1.54 -21.60 2.97
CA PRO A 35 -1.36 -22.27 1.68
C PRO A 35 -1.69 -21.43 0.44
N ASN A 36 -2.55 -20.42 0.59
CA ASN A 36 -2.92 -19.50 -0.47
C ASN A 36 -1.91 -18.34 -0.67
N GLY A 37 -0.78 -18.35 0.04
CA GLY A 37 0.27 -17.34 -0.03
C GLY A 37 0.10 -16.15 0.93
N ASN A 38 -1.01 -16.08 1.68
CA ASN A 38 -1.24 -14.98 2.61
C ASN A 38 -0.35 -15.11 3.86
N VAL A 39 0.33 -14.02 4.20
CA VAL A 39 1.12 -13.90 5.42
C VAL A 39 0.40 -13.02 6.43
N SER A 40 0.27 -13.51 7.66
CA SER A 40 -0.13 -12.72 8.83
C SER A 40 1.09 -12.51 9.73
N ILE A 41 1.24 -11.32 10.28
CA ILE A 41 2.24 -10.99 11.30
C ILE A 41 1.55 -10.26 12.46
N SER A 42 2.00 -10.48 13.69
CA SER A 42 1.47 -9.76 14.85
C SER A 42 1.92 -8.30 14.91
N GLY A 43 2.99 -7.94 14.19
CA GLY A 43 3.63 -6.63 14.24
C GLY A 43 3.47 -5.82 12.95
N THR A 44 4.38 -4.85 12.78
CA THR A 44 4.45 -4.01 11.57
C THR A 44 5.38 -4.63 10.54
N LEU A 45 4.97 -4.63 9.27
CA LEU A 45 5.85 -4.94 8.14
C LEU A 45 6.60 -3.67 7.73
N ILE A 46 7.91 -3.64 7.91
CA ILE A 46 8.77 -2.53 7.47
C ILE A 46 9.49 -2.93 6.19
N GLN A 47 9.27 -2.16 5.12
CA GLN A 47 9.93 -2.38 3.83
C GLN A 47 11.26 -1.63 3.77
N GLY A 48 12.31 -2.27 3.23
CA GLY A 48 13.62 -1.64 3.04
C GLY A 48 13.54 -0.47 2.05
N SER A 49 13.84 0.75 2.50
CA SER A 49 13.72 1.97 1.68
C SER A 49 14.93 2.91 1.84
N SER A 50 16.12 2.34 2.02
CA SER A 50 17.37 3.10 2.18
C SER A 50 17.94 3.53 0.82
N LYS A 51 18.58 4.71 0.76
CA LYS A 51 19.36 5.15 -0.41
C LYS A 51 20.46 4.15 -0.78
N LYS A 52 20.99 3.38 0.18
CA LYS A 52 21.99 2.32 -0.08
C LYS A 52 21.41 1.11 -0.82
N LEU A 53 20.08 0.95 -0.80
CA LEU A 53 19.37 -0.15 -1.45
C LEU A 53 18.73 0.27 -2.78
N LYS A 54 18.92 1.54 -3.20
CA LYS A 54 18.28 2.13 -4.37
C LYS A 54 19.32 2.73 -5.30
N GLU A 55 19.09 2.60 -6.59
CA GLU A 55 19.89 3.21 -7.65
C GLU A 55 18.97 4.01 -8.59
N ASN A 56 19.56 4.83 -9.47
CA ASN A 56 18.83 5.62 -10.47
C ASN A 56 17.66 6.46 -9.89
N ILE A 57 17.88 7.06 -8.72
CA ILE A 57 16.85 7.81 -7.99
C ILE A 57 16.58 9.14 -8.72
N ALA A 58 15.35 9.28 -9.24
CA ALA A 58 14.85 10.51 -9.85
C ALA A 58 13.55 10.97 -9.16
N GLU A 59 13.18 12.24 -9.33
CA GLU A 59 11.91 12.76 -8.84
C GLU A 59 10.75 12.28 -9.70
N LEU A 60 9.66 11.83 -9.06
CA LEU A 60 8.38 11.60 -9.75
C LEU A 60 7.80 12.94 -10.19
N SER A 61 7.58 13.10 -11.49
CA SER A 61 7.03 14.35 -12.05
C SER A 61 5.54 14.49 -11.71
N SER A 62 5.05 15.73 -11.55
CA SER A 62 3.63 15.95 -11.28
C SER A 62 2.73 15.46 -12.43
N LYS A 63 3.20 15.59 -13.67
CA LYS A 63 2.48 15.13 -14.87
C LYS A 63 2.30 13.60 -14.83
N GLU A 64 3.39 12.87 -14.65
CA GLU A 64 3.38 11.41 -14.59
C GLU A 64 2.52 10.87 -13.44
N ALA A 65 2.61 11.52 -12.25
CA ALA A 65 1.77 11.14 -11.11
C ALA A 65 0.28 11.39 -11.38
N LEU A 66 -0.09 12.51 -12.00
CA LEU A 66 -1.47 12.85 -12.34
C LEU A 66 -2.03 11.92 -13.43
N GLU A 67 -1.25 11.62 -14.47
CA GLU A 67 -1.62 10.67 -15.52
C GLU A 67 -1.83 9.27 -14.93
N THR A 68 -0.90 8.82 -14.08
CA THR A 68 -1.03 7.53 -13.40
C THR A 68 -2.29 7.49 -12.53
N LEU A 69 -2.53 8.51 -11.70
CA LEU A 69 -3.72 8.56 -10.83
C LEU A 69 -5.02 8.55 -11.63
N LYS A 70 -5.06 9.23 -12.78
CA LYS A 70 -6.25 9.28 -13.64
C LYS A 70 -6.66 7.89 -14.12
N ASP A 71 -5.68 7.02 -14.34
CA ASP A 71 -5.90 5.66 -14.83
C ASP A 71 -6.07 4.63 -13.68
N LEU A 72 -5.90 5.05 -12.42
CA LEU A 72 -6.23 4.21 -11.26
C LEU A 72 -7.75 4.16 -11.07
N ASN A 73 -8.34 3.00 -11.36
CA ASN A 73 -9.76 2.74 -11.21
C ASN A 73 -10.06 1.85 -10.00
N PRO A 74 -10.51 2.40 -8.86
CA PRO A 74 -10.87 1.57 -7.70
C PRO A 74 -12.09 0.71 -8.01
N VAL A 75 -12.01 -0.57 -7.67
CA VAL A 75 -13.10 -1.54 -7.83
C VAL A 75 -13.42 -2.21 -6.50
N LYS A 76 -14.64 -2.76 -6.43
CA LYS A 76 -15.04 -3.69 -5.37
C LYS A 76 -14.93 -5.10 -5.89
N PHE A 77 -14.29 -5.99 -5.15
CA PHE A 77 -14.09 -7.37 -5.58
C PHE A 77 -14.13 -8.34 -4.40
N LYS A 78 -14.16 -9.62 -4.73
CA LYS A 78 -14.05 -10.74 -3.80
C LYS A 78 -13.04 -11.73 -4.34
N TYR A 79 -12.19 -12.28 -3.49
CA TYR A 79 -11.26 -13.30 -3.94
C TYR A 79 -12.02 -14.60 -4.29
N LYS A 80 -11.61 -15.25 -5.38
CA LYS A 80 -12.19 -16.54 -5.78
C LYS A 80 -11.98 -17.61 -4.70
N ALA A 81 -10.78 -17.63 -4.10
CA ALA A 81 -10.36 -18.55 -3.05
C ALA A 81 -10.90 -18.21 -1.65
N ASP A 82 -11.49 -17.03 -1.45
CA ASP A 82 -12.13 -16.69 -0.18
C ASP A 82 -13.51 -17.35 -0.10
N THR A 83 -13.68 -18.26 0.86
CA THR A 83 -14.94 -18.97 1.13
C THR A 83 -15.98 -18.04 1.75
N GLU A 84 -15.54 -17.07 2.56
CA GLU A 84 -16.43 -16.13 3.26
C GLU A 84 -16.97 -15.04 2.34
N LYS A 85 -16.44 -14.95 1.11
CA LYS A 85 -16.86 -13.97 0.09
C LYS A 85 -16.86 -12.55 0.65
N THR A 86 -15.80 -12.23 1.38
CA THR A 86 -15.52 -10.93 1.97
C THR A 86 -15.38 -9.88 0.87
N HIS A 87 -15.96 -8.70 1.10
CA HIS A 87 -15.83 -7.59 0.17
C HIS A 87 -14.52 -6.85 0.41
N HIS A 88 -13.79 -6.61 -0.67
CA HIS A 88 -12.57 -5.81 -0.67
C HIS A 88 -12.72 -4.62 -1.62
N ILE A 89 -11.95 -3.57 -1.35
CA ILE A 89 -11.76 -2.43 -2.24
C ILE A 89 -10.29 -2.43 -2.64
N GLY A 90 -10.02 -2.22 -3.92
CA GLY A 90 -8.66 -2.16 -4.44
C GLY A 90 -8.67 -1.93 -5.94
N PHE A 91 -7.69 -2.50 -6.63
CA PHE A 91 -7.52 -2.34 -8.08
C PHE A 91 -7.28 -3.71 -8.73
N ILE A 92 -7.51 -3.78 -10.04
CA ILE A 92 -7.12 -4.92 -10.87
C ILE A 92 -5.73 -4.62 -11.43
N ALA A 93 -4.76 -5.50 -11.18
CA ALA A 93 -3.36 -5.27 -11.54
C ALA A 93 -3.16 -5.16 -13.07
N GLU A 94 -4.00 -5.83 -13.84
CA GLU A 94 -4.03 -5.78 -15.31
C GLU A 94 -4.64 -4.49 -15.88
N ASP A 95 -5.39 -3.73 -15.08
CA ASP A 95 -6.12 -2.53 -15.54
C ASP A 95 -5.46 -1.21 -15.09
N VAL A 96 -4.45 -1.26 -14.23
CA VAL A 96 -3.74 -0.07 -13.73
C VAL A 96 -2.47 0.21 -14.55
N PRO A 97 -1.85 1.40 -14.46
CA PRO A 97 -0.56 1.67 -15.09
C PRO A 97 0.57 0.75 -14.58
N GLU A 98 1.60 0.53 -15.41
CA GLU A 98 2.75 -0.33 -15.07
C GLU A 98 3.47 0.13 -13.80
N LEU A 99 3.52 1.44 -13.56
CA LEU A 99 4.21 2.06 -12.41
C LEU A 99 3.73 1.54 -11.04
N VAL A 100 2.53 0.98 -10.95
CA VAL A 100 1.94 0.48 -9.69
C VAL A 100 1.68 -1.03 -9.67
N ALA A 101 1.88 -1.69 -10.81
CA ALA A 101 1.67 -3.12 -10.96
C ALA A 101 2.99 -3.87 -10.86
N THR A 102 2.92 -5.12 -10.42
CA THR A 102 4.06 -6.03 -10.57
C THR A 102 4.31 -6.33 -12.06
N PRO A 103 5.54 -6.73 -12.45
CA PRO A 103 5.87 -7.02 -13.85
C PRO A 103 4.98 -8.09 -14.50
N ASP A 104 4.50 -9.05 -13.72
CA ASP A 104 3.59 -10.12 -14.16
C ASP A 104 2.11 -9.69 -14.20
N ARG A 105 1.82 -8.43 -13.85
CA ARG A 105 0.47 -7.83 -13.83
C ARG A 105 -0.53 -8.55 -12.92
N GLN A 106 -0.07 -9.29 -11.92
CA GLN A 106 -0.94 -10.04 -10.97
C GLN A 106 -0.93 -9.48 -9.54
N GLY A 107 -0.07 -8.51 -9.26
CA GLY A 107 0.09 -7.89 -7.96
C GLY A 107 0.19 -6.37 -8.06
N LEU A 108 0.06 -5.72 -6.91
CA LEU A 108 0.15 -4.28 -6.77
C LEU A 108 1.10 -3.95 -5.63
N SER A 109 1.87 -2.88 -5.80
CA SER A 109 2.66 -2.30 -4.73
C SER A 109 1.86 -1.17 -4.08
N SER A 110 1.44 -1.39 -2.84
CA SER A 110 0.74 -0.36 -2.06
C SER A 110 1.61 0.89 -1.85
N MET A 111 2.93 0.72 -1.72
CA MET A 111 3.87 1.82 -1.54
C MET A 111 4.02 2.67 -2.81
N ASP A 112 3.97 2.08 -4.00
CA ASP A 112 4.06 2.83 -5.26
C ASP A 112 2.82 3.70 -5.45
N ILE A 113 1.64 3.15 -5.16
CA ILE A 113 0.37 3.91 -5.15
C ILE A 113 0.46 5.09 -4.15
N VAL A 114 0.96 4.85 -2.93
CA VAL A 114 1.13 5.90 -1.93
C VAL A 114 2.10 6.99 -2.41
N GLY A 115 3.18 6.63 -3.11
CA GLY A 115 4.11 7.58 -3.71
C GLY A 115 3.43 8.50 -4.74
N ILE A 116 2.61 7.93 -5.62
CA ILE A 116 1.83 8.68 -6.62
C ILE A 116 0.83 9.61 -5.94
N LEU A 117 0.02 9.09 -5.02
CA LEU A 117 -0.97 9.87 -4.29
C LEU A 117 -0.33 11.04 -3.53
N THR A 118 0.84 10.81 -2.92
CA THR A 118 1.61 11.87 -2.23
C THR A 118 1.98 13.00 -3.18
N LYS A 119 2.52 12.66 -4.37
CA LYS A 119 2.92 13.66 -5.36
C LYS A 119 1.71 14.44 -5.90
N VAL A 120 0.60 13.74 -6.15
CA VAL A 120 -0.64 14.40 -6.61
C VAL A 120 -1.19 15.35 -5.55
N VAL A 121 -1.27 14.93 -4.29
CA VAL A 121 -1.77 15.78 -3.20
C VAL A 121 -0.88 17.01 -3.02
N GLN A 122 0.44 16.88 -3.15
CA GLN A 122 1.36 18.03 -3.14
C GLN A 122 1.06 19.02 -4.27
N GLU A 123 0.80 18.53 -5.49
CA GLU A 123 0.48 19.39 -6.64
C GLU A 123 -0.90 20.05 -6.51
N GLN A 124 -1.88 19.31 -5.99
CA GLN A 124 -3.21 19.84 -5.67
C GLN A 124 -3.12 20.93 -4.61
N GLN A 125 -2.28 20.77 -3.57
CA GLN A 125 -2.07 21.78 -2.54
C GLN A 125 -1.51 23.09 -3.12
N LYS A 126 -0.57 23.02 -4.07
CA LYS A 126 -0.07 24.22 -4.77
C LYS A 126 -1.18 24.92 -5.54
N THR A 127 -2.01 24.14 -6.24
CA THR A 127 -3.15 24.67 -7.00
C THR A 127 -4.17 25.35 -6.09
N ILE A 128 -4.49 24.74 -4.94
CA ILE A 128 -5.41 25.31 -3.94
C ILE A 128 -4.90 26.66 -3.43
N LEU A 129 -3.60 26.77 -3.10
CA LEU A 129 -3.02 28.03 -2.65
C LEU A 129 -3.09 29.11 -3.74
N ALA A 130 -2.69 28.76 -4.97
CA ALA A 130 -2.74 29.70 -6.09
C ALA A 130 -4.16 30.18 -6.42
N LEU A 131 -5.17 29.31 -6.27
CA LEU A 131 -6.57 29.68 -6.44
C LEU A 131 -7.07 30.56 -5.28
N SER A 132 -6.68 30.25 -4.04
CA SER A 132 -7.02 31.08 -2.87
C SER A 132 -6.51 32.50 -2.99
N ASP A 133 -5.27 32.68 -3.44
CA ASP A 133 -4.67 34.01 -3.63
C ASP A 133 -5.38 34.79 -4.75
N LYS A 134 -5.77 34.11 -5.83
CA LYS A 134 -6.56 34.73 -6.91
C LYS A 134 -7.93 35.18 -6.41
N VAL A 135 -8.61 34.37 -5.61
CA VAL A 135 -9.91 34.72 -5.03
C VAL A 135 -9.79 35.98 -4.16
N LYS A 136 -8.82 36.04 -3.24
CA LYS A 136 -8.57 37.23 -2.41
C LYS A 136 -8.32 38.49 -3.24
N ALA A 137 -7.46 38.38 -4.27
CA ALA A 137 -7.14 39.50 -5.14
C ALA A 137 -8.37 40.00 -5.94
N LEU A 138 -9.31 39.13 -6.25
CA LEU A 138 -10.57 39.50 -6.92
C LEU A 138 -11.56 40.14 -5.95
N GLU A 139 -11.67 39.61 -4.72
CA GLU A 139 -12.49 40.19 -3.65
C GLU A 139 -12.04 41.62 -3.32
N ASP A 140 -10.73 41.84 -3.14
CA ASP A 140 -10.17 43.17 -2.89
C ASP A 140 -10.45 44.18 -4.01
N LYS A 141 -10.52 43.71 -5.26
CA LYS A 141 -10.85 44.55 -6.41
C LYS A 141 -12.33 44.91 -6.46
N ASN A 142 -13.20 44.01 -6.01
CA ASN A 142 -14.64 44.24 -5.99
C ASN A 142 -15.07 45.12 -4.81
N VAL A 143 -14.36 45.09 -3.68
CA VAL A 143 -14.61 46.00 -2.53
C VAL A 143 -14.16 47.43 -2.82
N LYS A 144 -13.19 47.63 -3.73
CA LYS A 144 -12.66 48.95 -4.13
C LYS A 144 -13.42 49.61 -5.28
N ARG A 145 -14.45 48.96 -5.82
CA ARG A 145 -15.34 49.49 -6.86
C ARG A 145 -16.67 49.91 -6.25
#